data_AF-A0A970MKZ9-F1
#
_entry.id   AF-A0A970MKZ9-F1
#
_cell.length_a   1.000
_cell.length_b   1.000
_cell.length_c   1.000
_cell.angle_alpha   90.00
_cell.angle_beta   90.00
_cell.angle_gamma   90.00
#
_symmetry.space_group_name_H-M   'P 1'
#
loop_
_entity.id
_entity.type
_entity.pdbx_description
1 polymer ?
#
loop_
_entity_poly.entity_id
_entity_poly.type
_entity_poly.pdbx_seq_one_letter_code
_entity_poly.pdbx_strand_id
1 'polypeptide(L)'
;MSNRRDNTNEHFIDYGDASATWSTRYVDPSGFECMLSLQAENGAEALKKAASVLAHLSQAQCTPLRKDSPGGSKKNTSKQSGNTVLVKPEGNAKNPVCPLHGVEMQKWARNGRTWHSHRWEDGWCNGKKS
;
A
#
# COMPACT_ATOMS: atom_id res chain seq x y z
N MET A 1 -20.00 -55.68 3.71
CA MET A 1 -18.55 -55.65 4.02
C MET A 1 -18.04 -54.27 3.65
N SER A 2 -17.47 -53.59 4.65
CA SER A 2 -17.28 -52.14 4.70
C SER A 2 -16.05 -51.63 3.95
N ASN A 3 -16.23 -50.41 3.44
CA ASN A 3 -15.32 -49.27 3.28
C ASN A 3 -14.15 -49.34 2.30
N ARG A 4 -14.40 -48.69 1.15
CA ARG A 4 -13.52 -47.73 0.45
C ARG A 4 -12.50 -47.07 1.37
N ARG A 5 -11.23 -47.11 0.95
CA ARG A 5 -10.24 -46.08 1.25
C ARG A 5 -9.60 -45.69 -0.06
N ASP A 6 -10.11 -44.62 -0.66
CA ASP A 6 -9.40 -43.86 -1.67
C ASP A 6 -8.15 -43.30 -1.00
N ASN A 7 -7.01 -43.77 -1.47
CA ASN A 7 -5.70 -43.32 -1.01
C ASN A 7 -5.40 -42.03 -1.76
N THR A 8 -5.91 -40.91 -1.27
CA THR A 8 -5.47 -39.57 -1.69
C THR A 8 -4.01 -39.42 -1.29
N ASN A 9 -3.12 -39.69 -2.25
CA ASN A 9 -1.76 -39.20 -2.27
C ASN A 9 -1.82 -37.68 -2.37
N GLU A 10 -2.17 -37.02 -1.27
CA GLU A 10 -1.85 -35.63 -1.08
C GLU A 10 -0.33 -35.58 -0.95
N HIS A 11 0.31 -35.01 -1.98
CA HIS A 11 1.67 -34.53 -1.91
C HIS A 11 1.76 -33.60 -0.69
N PHE A 12 2.16 -34.16 0.46
CA PHE A 12 2.76 -33.41 1.54
C PHE A 12 4.00 -32.77 0.91
N ILE A 13 3.87 -31.52 0.46
CA ILE A 13 5.03 -30.66 0.31
C ILE A 13 5.53 -30.50 1.73
N ASP A 14 6.51 -31.32 2.07
CA ASP A 14 7.31 -31.18 3.26
C ASP A 14 7.98 -29.81 3.20
N TYR A 15 7.30 -28.81 3.74
CA TYR A 15 7.82 -27.48 4.05
C TYR A 15 8.74 -27.52 5.28
N GLY A 16 9.24 -28.71 5.66
CA GLY A 16 10.30 -28.88 6.63
C GLY A 16 11.59 -28.27 6.10
N ASP A 17 12.06 -27.24 6.77
CA ASP A 17 13.45 -26.73 6.73
C ASP A 17 13.83 -25.67 5.69
N ALA A 18 12.86 -24.99 5.08
CA ALA A 18 13.17 -23.76 4.33
C ALA A 18 13.31 -22.57 5.30
N SER A 19 14.55 -22.20 5.63
CA SER A 19 14.83 -20.97 6.39
C SER A 19 14.14 -19.76 5.74
N ALA A 20 13.53 -18.90 6.54
CA ALA A 20 12.82 -17.73 6.07
C ALA A 20 13.65 -16.47 6.30
N THR A 21 13.66 -15.59 5.30
CA THR A 21 14.30 -14.27 5.41
C THR A 21 13.24 -13.18 5.32
N TRP A 22 13.24 -12.29 6.30
CA TRP A 22 12.45 -11.07 6.29
C TRP A 22 13.38 -9.86 6.17
N SER A 23 13.07 -8.94 5.27
CA SER A 23 13.86 -7.72 5.08
C SER A 23 12.99 -6.48 5.09
N THR A 24 13.51 -5.40 5.68
CA THR A 24 12.89 -4.08 5.66
C THR A 24 13.90 -3.01 5.30
N ARG A 25 13.43 -1.94 4.67
CA ARG A 25 14.23 -0.74 4.38
C ARG A 25 13.75 0.41 5.25
N TYR A 26 14.67 1.22 5.73
CA TYR A 26 14.38 2.36 6.57
C TYR A 26 15.41 3.48 6.33
N VAL A 27 15.08 4.69 6.77
CA VAL A 27 16.01 5.82 6.86
C VAL A 27 16.38 6.00 8.32
N ASP A 28 17.66 6.06 8.64
CA ASP A 28 18.12 6.34 10.00
C ASP A 28 17.99 7.83 10.35
N PRO A 29 18.17 8.24 11.62
CA PRO A 29 18.12 9.65 12.03
C PRO A 29 19.21 10.53 11.38
N SER A 30 20.30 9.94 10.91
CA SER A 30 21.36 10.63 10.16
C SER A 30 21.02 10.84 8.68
N GLY A 31 19.92 10.26 8.21
CA GLY A 31 19.42 10.39 6.84
C GLY A 31 19.92 9.30 5.89
N PHE A 32 20.60 8.26 6.37
CA PHE A 32 21.06 7.16 5.53
C PHE A 32 19.94 6.15 5.27
N GLU A 33 19.80 5.73 4.02
CA GLU A 33 18.95 4.61 3.65
C GLU A 33 19.64 3.29 4.02
N CYS A 34 18.97 2.53 4.87
CA CYS A 34 19.45 1.28 5.44
C CYS A 34 18.51 0.13 5.05
N MET A 35 19.05 -1.09 5.01
CA MET A 35 18.30 -2.32 4.86
C MET A 35 18.69 -3.29 5.96
N LEU A 36 17.70 -3.83 6.66
CA LEU A 36 17.90 -4.84 7.69
C LEU A 36 17.21 -6.13 7.26
N SER A 37 17.95 -7.24 7.37
CA SER A 37 17.50 -8.58 7.00
C SER A 37 17.64 -9.51 8.20
N LEU A 38 16.61 -10.28 8.48
CA LEU A 38 16.55 -11.28 9.54
C LEU A 38 16.32 -12.64 8.90
N GLN A 39 17.17 -13.61 9.24
CA GLN A 39 16.96 -15.00 8.90
C GLN A 39 16.40 -15.74 10.12
N ALA A 40 15.46 -16.65 9.89
CA ALA A 40 14.90 -17.52 10.90
C ALA A 40 14.65 -18.91 10.33
N GLU A 41 14.45 -19.89 11.20
CA GLU A 41 14.23 -21.29 10.81
C GLU A 41 12.94 -21.45 10.01
N ASN A 42 11.94 -20.61 10.27
CA ASN A 42 10.67 -20.61 9.55
C ASN A 42 10.05 -19.20 9.50
N GLY A 43 9.01 -19.05 8.67
CA GLY A 43 8.33 -17.77 8.46
C GLY A 43 7.66 -17.20 9.71
N ALA A 44 7.10 -18.06 10.58
CA ALA A 44 6.44 -17.61 11.80
C ALA A 44 7.44 -16.96 12.77
N GLU A 45 8.62 -17.57 12.93
CA GLU A 45 9.71 -16.98 13.70
C GLU A 45 10.24 -15.69 13.08
N ALA A 46 10.39 -15.65 11.75
CA ALA A 46 10.84 -14.45 11.05
C ALA A 46 9.90 -13.26 11.33
N LEU A 47 8.58 -13.49 11.31
CA LEU A 47 7.58 -12.46 11.60
C LEU A 47 7.59 -12.03 13.08
N LYS A 48 7.76 -12.99 14.01
CA LYS A 48 7.87 -12.67 15.45
C LYS A 48 9.11 -11.80 15.72
N LYS A 49 10.26 -12.14 15.13
CA LYS A 49 11.50 -11.35 15.23
C LYS A 49 11.33 -9.98 14.55
N ALA A 50 10.68 -9.94 13.39
CA ALA A 50 10.39 -8.70 12.66
C ALA A 50 9.57 -7.71 13.50
N ALA A 51 8.56 -8.18 14.25
CA ALA A 51 7.76 -7.31 15.11
C ALA A 51 8.60 -6.60 16.18
N SER A 52 9.53 -7.32 16.82
CA SER A 52 10.47 -6.75 17.80
C SER A 52 11.41 -5.74 17.14
N VAL A 53 11.92 -6.05 15.95
CA VAL A 53 12.78 -5.13 15.19
C VAL A 53 12.06 -3.85 14.78
N LEU A 54 10.80 -3.93 14.34
CA LEU A 54 10.02 -2.75 13.99
C LEU A 54 9.80 -1.83 15.21
N ALA A 55 9.58 -2.41 16.40
CA ALA A 55 9.50 -1.64 17.64
C ALA A 55 10.83 -0.94 17.96
N HIS A 56 11.96 -1.65 17.81
CA HIS A 56 13.29 -1.08 18.03
C HIS A 56 13.60 0.06 17.03
N LEU A 57 13.32 -0.15 15.74
CA LEU A 57 13.49 0.88 14.71
C LEU A 57 12.63 2.12 15.00
N SER A 58 11.39 1.92 15.47
CA SER A 58 10.53 3.03 15.88
C SER A 58 11.10 3.79 17.09
N GLN A 59 11.67 3.10 18.07
CA GLN A 59 12.31 3.72 19.23
C GLN A 59 13.58 4.49 18.83
N ALA A 60 14.35 3.96 17.88
CA ALA A 60 15.53 4.60 17.32
C ALA A 60 15.23 5.74 16.33
N GLN A 61 13.97 6.17 16.21
CA GLN A 61 13.51 7.22 15.29
C GLN A 61 13.81 6.92 13.80
N CYS A 62 13.97 5.65 13.44
CA CYS A 62 14.11 5.23 12.06
C CYS A 62 12.77 5.34 11.32
N THR A 63 12.78 5.85 10.10
CA THR A 63 11.57 6.02 9.28
C THR A 63 11.46 4.89 8.24
N PRO A 64 10.34 4.15 8.16
CA PRO A 64 10.16 3.11 7.15
C PRO A 64 10.25 3.65 5.73
N LEU A 65 11.05 3.01 4.88
CA LEU A 65 11.16 3.36 3.46
C LEU A 65 10.04 2.64 2.71
N ARG A 66 8.93 3.34 2.44
CA ARG A 66 7.85 2.82 1.60
C ARG A 66 8.37 2.77 0.15
N LYS A 67 8.38 1.58 -0.45
CA LYS A 67 8.55 1.42 -1.89
C LYS A 67 7.28 1.92 -2.57
N ASP A 68 7.17 3.24 -2.74
CA ASP A 68 6.25 3.78 -3.71
C ASP A 68 6.64 3.22 -5.09
N SER A 69 5.63 2.76 -5.83
CA SER A 69 5.72 2.09 -7.13
C SER A 69 6.76 2.71 -8.10
N PRO A 70 7.33 1.92 -9.03
CA PRO A 70 8.47 2.35 -9.84
C PRO A 70 8.06 3.45 -10.81
N GLY A 71 8.42 4.70 -10.50
CA GLY A 71 8.14 5.81 -11.40
C GLY A 71 8.28 7.16 -10.72
N GLY A 72 9.52 7.63 -10.59
CA GLY A 72 9.79 9.06 -10.52
C GLY A 72 10.58 9.48 -9.30
N SER A 73 11.76 10.04 -9.57
CA SER A 73 12.39 11.05 -8.72
C SER A 73 11.33 11.99 -8.16
N LYS A 74 11.29 12.21 -6.84
CA LYS A 74 10.82 13.47 -6.25
C LYS A 74 11.18 13.59 -4.77
N LYS A 75 12.12 14.50 -4.54
CA LYS A 75 12.26 15.42 -3.40
C LYS A 75 11.33 15.17 -2.22
N ASN A 76 11.97 14.88 -1.08
CA ASN A 76 11.47 15.10 0.27
C ASN A 76 10.66 16.40 0.37
N THR A 77 9.35 16.26 0.48
CA THR A 77 8.52 17.18 1.26
C THR A 77 7.46 16.31 1.94
N SER A 78 7.60 16.18 3.25
CA SER A 78 6.64 15.57 4.16
C SER A 78 5.28 16.25 3.99
N LYS A 79 4.43 15.70 3.12
CA LYS A 79 3.02 16.09 3.06
C LYS A 79 2.28 15.22 4.06
N GLN A 80 1.95 15.81 5.20
CA GLN A 80 0.88 15.35 6.09
C GLN A 80 -0.26 14.77 5.24
N SER A 81 -0.73 13.58 5.58
CA SER A 81 -1.85 12.94 4.91
C SER A 81 -3.13 13.73 5.17
N GLY A 82 -3.34 14.82 4.42
CA GLY A 82 -4.56 15.62 4.52
C GLY A 82 -5.78 14.79 4.14
N ASN A 83 -6.91 15.10 4.76
CA ASN A 83 -8.19 14.55 4.36
C ASN A 83 -8.52 14.98 2.92
N THR A 84 -9.20 14.11 2.18
CA THR A 84 -9.83 14.49 0.92
C THR A 84 -10.99 15.43 1.22
N VAL A 85 -10.97 16.63 0.64
CA VAL A 85 -12.02 17.63 0.82
C VAL A 85 -12.70 17.90 -0.51
N LEU A 86 -14.03 17.99 -0.50
CA LEU A 86 -14.81 18.46 -1.64
C LEU A 86 -14.61 19.98 -1.81
N VAL A 87 -14.10 20.40 -2.96
CA VAL A 87 -13.89 21.81 -3.29
C VAL A 87 -15.15 22.33 -3.97
N LYS A 88 -15.82 23.29 -3.34
CA LYS A 88 -16.94 24.00 -3.97
C LYS A 88 -16.40 24.86 -5.12
N PRO A 89 -17.05 24.89 -6.29
CA PRO A 89 -16.69 25.82 -7.35
C PRO A 89 -16.86 27.26 -6.86
N GLU A 90 -15.86 28.11 -7.12
CA GLU A 90 -15.96 29.54 -6.80
C GLU A 90 -16.71 30.28 -7.93
N GLY A 91 -17.73 31.05 -7.56
CA GLY A 91 -18.56 31.82 -8.50
C GLY A 91 -19.55 30.97 -9.30
N ASN A 92 -19.91 31.44 -10.51
CA ASN A 92 -20.84 30.78 -11.43
C ASN A 92 -20.16 29.72 -12.33
N ALA A 93 -19.02 29.18 -11.88
CA ALA A 93 -18.27 28.18 -12.64
C ALA A 93 -18.98 26.82 -12.52
N LYS A 94 -19.55 26.35 -13.64
CA LYS A 94 -20.17 25.03 -13.71
C LYS A 94 -19.10 23.94 -13.57
N ASN A 95 -19.46 22.87 -12.87
CA ASN A 95 -18.62 21.69 -12.76
C ASN A 95 -18.43 21.03 -14.15
N PRO A 96 -17.25 20.49 -14.46
CA PRO A 96 -17.06 19.77 -15.71
C PRO A 96 -17.92 18.50 -15.74
N VAL A 97 -18.35 18.10 -16.93
CA VAL A 97 -19.15 16.90 -17.16
C VAL A 97 -18.24 15.74 -17.56
N CYS A 98 -18.50 14.54 -17.02
CA CYS A 98 -17.76 13.34 -17.35
C CYS A 98 -18.00 12.95 -18.82
N PRO A 99 -16.94 12.80 -19.65
CA PRO A 99 -17.10 12.46 -21.06
C PRO A 99 -17.56 11.02 -21.32
N LEU A 100 -17.53 10.16 -20.30
CA LEU A 100 -17.94 8.76 -20.40
C LEU A 100 -19.43 8.56 -20.06
N HIS A 101 -19.93 9.33 -19.09
CA HIS A 101 -21.25 9.11 -18.49
C HIS A 101 -22.20 10.30 -18.62
N GLY A 102 -21.71 11.47 -19.06
CA GLY A 102 -22.52 12.69 -19.17
C GLY A 102 -22.96 13.29 -17.82
N VAL A 103 -22.37 12.85 -16.70
CA VAL A 103 -22.72 13.30 -15.35
C VAL A 103 -21.74 14.38 -14.87
N GLU A 104 -22.25 15.40 -14.16
CA GLU A 104 -21.42 16.43 -13.53
C GLU A 104 -20.41 15.83 -12.54
N MET A 105 -19.18 16.32 -12.59
CA MET A 105 -18.08 15.84 -11.75
C MET A 105 -17.84 16.78 -10.58
N GLN A 106 -17.57 16.21 -9.42
CA GLN A 106 -17.19 16.96 -8.23
C GLN A 106 -15.69 17.17 -8.19
N LYS A 107 -15.25 18.38 -7.81
CA LYS A 107 -13.84 18.70 -7.60
C LYS A 107 -13.42 18.29 -6.19
N TRP A 108 -12.35 17.52 -6.09
CA TRP A 108 -11.77 17.03 -4.85
C TRP A 108 -10.36 17.56 -4.69
N ALA A 109 -9.93 17.83 -3.46
CA ALA A 109 -8.58 18.23 -3.11
C ALA A 109 -7.99 17.35 -2.02
N ARG A 110 -6.71 16.98 -2.18
CA ARG A 110 -5.90 16.34 -1.14
C ARG A 110 -4.43 16.69 -1.34
N ASN A 111 -3.75 17.14 -0.29
CA ASN A 111 -2.30 17.41 -0.30
C ASN A 111 -1.86 18.39 -1.41
N GLY A 112 -2.72 19.37 -1.74
CA GLY A 112 -2.51 20.35 -2.82
C GLY A 112 -2.71 19.80 -4.24
N ARG A 113 -3.13 18.53 -4.40
CA ARG A 113 -3.58 17.99 -5.68
C ARG A 113 -5.09 18.13 -5.76
N THR A 114 -5.60 18.47 -6.94
CA THR A 114 -7.04 18.50 -7.22
C THR A 114 -7.38 17.54 -8.35
N TRP A 115 -8.53 16.90 -8.28
CA TRP A 115 -9.06 16.05 -9.35
C TRP A 115 -10.59 16.18 -9.42
N HIS A 116 -11.17 15.79 -10.55
CA HIS A 116 -12.62 15.72 -10.70
C HIS A 116 -13.05 14.26 -10.74
N SER A 117 -14.11 13.91 -10.02
CA SER A 117 -14.73 12.58 -10.08
C SER A 117 -16.20 12.61 -9.70
N HIS A 118 -16.95 11.61 -10.18
CA HIS A 118 -18.34 11.36 -9.75
C HIS A 118 -18.50 9.90 -9.35
N ARG A 119 -19.56 9.62 -8.58
CA ARG A 119 -19.99 8.25 -8.31
C ARG A 119 -20.65 7.68 -9.56
N TRP A 120 -20.30 6.45 -9.89
CA TRP A 120 -20.90 5.71 -10.99
C TRP A 120 -20.99 4.25 -10.58
N GLU A 121 -22.21 3.71 -10.57
CA GLU A 121 -22.51 2.39 -10.01
C GLU A 121 -21.88 2.25 -8.61
N ASP A 122 -21.02 1.25 -8.39
CA ASP A 122 -20.33 1.01 -7.12
C ASP A 122 -18.95 1.69 -7.02
N GLY A 123 -18.53 2.41 -8.07
CA GLY A 123 -17.19 2.95 -8.25
C GLY A 123 -17.09 4.47 -8.23
N TRP A 124 -15.87 4.94 -8.47
CA TRP A 124 -15.57 6.35 -8.75
C TRP A 124 -15.06 6.47 -10.19
N CYS A 125 -15.69 7.33 -10.97
CA CYS A 125 -15.24 7.65 -12.32
C CYS A 125 -14.51 9.00 -12.35
N ASN A 126 -13.37 9.05 -13.03
CA ASN A 126 -12.55 10.25 -13.21
C ASN A 126 -12.54 10.77 -14.67
N GLY A 127 -13.39 10.22 -15.54
CA GLY A 127 -13.54 10.66 -16.93
C GLY A 127 -12.39 10.29 -17.88
N LYS A 128 -11.43 9.47 -17.46
CA LYS A 128 -10.37 8.96 -18.34
C LYS A 128 -10.82 7.65 -18.99
N LYS A 129 -10.66 7.54 -20.31
CA LYS A 129 -10.71 6.23 -20.99
C LYS A 129 -9.53 5.41 -20.50
N SER A 130 -9.79 4.24 -19.92
CA SER A 130 -8.76 3.25 -19.56
C SER A 130 -8.22 2.57 -20.81
#